data_AF-A0A8H3UTS2-F1
#
_entry.id   AF-A0A8H3UTS2-F1
#
_cell.length_a   1.000
_cell.length_b   1.000
_cell.length_c   1.000
_cell.angle_alpha   90.00
_cell.angle_beta   90.00
_cell.angle_gamma   90.00
#
_symmetry.space_group_name_H-M   'P 1'
#
loop_
_entity.id
_entity.type
_entity.pdbx_description
1 polymer ?
#
loop_
_entity_poly.entity_id
_entity_poly.type
_entity_poly.pdbx_seq_one_letter_code
_entity_poly.pdbx_strand_id
1 'polypeptide(L)'
;MRPRQDRIFHYITAAITMVASIAYFSMASNLGFTPIEVEYRRSNPVVSGVYREIFYVRYIDWMITTPLLLMDLLLTAGMPWPTLIWVVLVDWVMIVTGLVGALVVSSYKWGFFAFGNAALAYIVYMLAFEARKHANHLGSDVGRVFLMCGSLTAFLWILYPVAWGLCEGGNVISPDSEAAFYGVLDVLAKPVFGALLLFGHKNIEPSRLGLRIRDYGDDEAHHGSSKGHIGEKGHAKDRGNGLTGATGADEGLVTGNGAGPTVGHGQSVV
;
A
#
# COMPACT_ATOMS: atom_id res chain seq x y z
N MET A 1 -18.03 -19.76 -2.19
CA MET A 1 -16.59 -19.44 -2.34
C MET A 1 -16.47 -18.17 -3.18
N ARG A 2 -15.64 -17.18 -2.80
CA ARG A 2 -15.42 -15.97 -3.63
C ARG A 2 -14.63 -16.33 -4.90
N PRO A 3 -14.83 -15.66 -6.05
CA PRO A 3 -13.98 -15.79 -7.24
C PRO A 3 -12.49 -15.54 -6.93
N ARG A 4 -11.55 -16.11 -7.70
CA ARG A 4 -10.09 -15.99 -7.43
C ARG A 4 -9.61 -14.53 -7.42
N GLN A 5 -10.11 -13.74 -8.35
CA GLN A 5 -9.88 -12.29 -8.44
C GLN A 5 -10.27 -11.50 -7.17
N ASP A 6 -11.17 -12.03 -6.34
CA ASP A 6 -11.65 -11.33 -5.13
C ASP A 6 -10.94 -11.78 -3.84
N ARG A 7 -9.89 -12.58 -3.96
CA ARG A 7 -9.19 -13.20 -2.82
C ARG A 7 -7.87 -12.54 -2.47
N ILE A 8 -7.46 -11.45 -3.14
CA ILE A 8 -6.16 -10.80 -2.88
C ILE A 8 -5.95 -10.46 -1.40
N PHE A 9 -6.91 -9.78 -0.76
CA PHE A 9 -6.85 -9.47 0.68
C PHE A 9 -6.80 -10.74 1.55
N HIS A 10 -7.47 -11.82 1.14
CA HIS A 10 -7.40 -13.09 1.88
C HIS A 10 -6.01 -13.72 1.78
N TYR A 11 -5.36 -13.65 0.61
CA TYR A 11 -4.00 -14.16 0.43
C TYR A 11 -2.98 -13.34 1.23
N ILE A 12 -3.08 -12.00 1.19
CA ILE A 12 -2.18 -11.11 1.94
C ILE A 12 -2.36 -11.33 3.45
N THR A 13 -3.59 -11.27 3.96
CA THR A 13 -3.88 -11.51 5.39
C THR A 13 -3.48 -12.93 5.85
N ALA A 14 -3.67 -13.95 5.02
CA ALA A 14 -3.22 -15.31 5.33
C ALA A 14 -1.69 -15.41 5.37
N ALA A 15 -0.99 -14.76 4.45
CA ALA A 15 0.46 -14.72 4.45
C ALA A 15 1.01 -14.04 5.72
N ILE A 16 0.40 -12.92 6.13
CA ILE A 16 0.76 -12.21 7.37
C ILE A 16 0.68 -13.14 8.59
N THR A 17 -0.46 -13.82 8.75
CA THR A 17 -0.69 -14.71 9.90
C THR A 17 0.17 -15.97 9.85
N MET A 18 0.44 -16.51 8.65
CA MET A 18 1.31 -17.66 8.47
C MET A 18 2.77 -17.35 8.83
N VAL A 19 3.31 -16.23 8.34
CA VAL A 19 4.69 -15.80 8.64
C VAL A 19 4.84 -15.55 10.14
N ALA A 20 3.90 -14.83 10.75
CA ALA A 20 3.90 -14.60 12.19
C ALA A 20 3.83 -15.92 12.97
N SER A 21 2.99 -16.87 12.57
CA SER A 21 2.89 -18.17 13.25
C SER A 21 4.24 -18.91 13.26
N ILE A 22 4.99 -18.89 12.15
CA ILE A 22 6.32 -19.51 12.05
C ILE A 22 7.34 -18.77 12.93
N ALA A 23 7.32 -17.43 12.93
CA ALA A 23 8.21 -16.63 13.75
C ALA A 23 7.96 -16.84 15.25
N TYR A 24 6.69 -16.86 15.68
CA TYR A 24 6.31 -17.16 17.05
C TYR A 24 6.64 -18.59 17.46
N PHE A 25 6.54 -19.57 16.55
CA PHE A 25 7.03 -20.92 16.80
C PHE A 25 8.55 -20.95 17.06
N SER A 26 9.34 -20.21 16.27
CA SER A 26 10.79 -20.08 16.50
C SER A 26 11.09 -19.47 17.87
N MET A 27 10.48 -18.32 18.19
CA MET A 27 10.71 -17.62 19.46
C MET A 27 10.26 -18.48 20.66
N ALA A 28 9.09 -19.13 20.58
CA ALA A 28 8.59 -20.03 21.63
C ALA A 28 9.45 -21.29 21.81
N SER A 29 10.14 -21.72 20.75
CA SER A 29 11.13 -22.82 20.80
C SER A 29 12.50 -22.38 21.29
N ASN A 30 12.63 -21.13 21.76
CA ASN A 30 13.88 -20.51 22.18
C ASN A 30 14.95 -20.48 21.06
N LEU A 31 14.51 -20.24 19.82
CA LEU A 31 15.35 -20.13 18.63
C LEU A 31 15.27 -18.72 18.04
N GLY A 32 16.32 -18.29 17.35
CA GLY A 32 16.29 -17.05 16.58
C GLY A 32 16.58 -15.78 17.39
N PHE A 33 17.36 -15.92 18.47
CA PHE A 33 17.91 -14.80 19.22
C PHE A 33 19.44 -14.76 19.15
N THR A 34 20.01 -13.61 19.48
CA THR A 34 21.45 -13.42 19.67
C THR A 34 21.70 -12.61 20.95
N PRO A 35 22.73 -12.94 21.75
CA PRO A 35 23.10 -12.12 22.90
C PRO A 35 23.81 -10.85 22.44
N ILE A 36 23.41 -9.70 22.99
CA ILE A 36 24.03 -8.38 22.76
C ILE A 36 24.36 -7.75 24.10
N GLU A 37 25.55 -7.13 24.23
CA GLU A 37 25.91 -6.43 25.46
C GLU A 37 25.01 -5.20 25.67
N VAL A 38 24.50 -5.03 26.89
CA VAL A 38 23.61 -3.92 27.23
C VAL A 38 24.39 -2.63 27.44
N GLU A 39 23.91 -1.53 26.86
CA GLU A 39 24.42 -0.18 27.15
C GLU A 39 24.13 0.21 28.60
N TYR A 40 22.89 -0.05 29.05
CA TYR A 40 22.42 0.30 30.38
C TYR A 40 22.35 -0.94 31.27
N ARG A 41 23.37 -1.10 32.12
CA ARG A 41 23.36 -2.11 33.19
C ARG A 41 22.37 -1.69 34.27
N ARG A 42 21.48 -2.61 34.64
CA ARG A 42 20.44 -2.39 35.65
C ARG A 42 20.71 -3.22 36.90
N SER A 43 20.33 -2.71 38.06
CA SER A 43 20.42 -3.41 39.34
C SER A 43 19.19 -4.30 39.63
N ASN A 44 18.09 -4.14 38.89
CA ASN A 44 16.91 -4.97 39.02
C ASN A 44 17.23 -6.42 38.60
N PRO A 45 17.01 -7.44 39.47
CA PRO A 45 17.34 -8.82 39.19
C PRO A 45 16.76 -9.40 37.88
N VAL A 46 15.61 -8.91 37.42
CA VAL A 46 14.91 -9.44 36.22
C VAL A 46 15.54 -8.93 34.91
N VAL A 47 16.38 -7.89 34.98
CA VAL A 47 17.10 -7.30 33.83
C VAL A 47 18.61 -7.13 34.11
N SER A 48 19.09 -7.68 35.23
CA SER A 48 20.49 -7.62 35.61
C SER A 48 21.30 -8.58 34.74
N GLY A 49 22.43 -8.13 34.24
CA GLY A 49 23.29 -8.92 33.38
C GLY A 49 24.16 -8.06 32.47
N VAL A 50 25.08 -8.71 31.78
CA VAL A 50 25.91 -8.08 30.74
C VAL A 50 25.24 -8.19 29.38
N TYR A 51 24.56 -9.30 29.11
CA TYR A 51 23.92 -9.57 27.82
C TYR A 51 22.41 -9.54 27.92
N ARG A 52 21.77 -9.05 26.85
CA ARG A 52 20.34 -9.17 26.59
C ARG A 52 20.14 -10.05 25.36
N GLU A 53 19.12 -10.90 25.41
CA GLU A 53 18.67 -11.64 24.23
C GLU A 53 17.89 -10.72 23.29
N ILE A 54 18.33 -10.67 22.03
CA ILE A 54 17.65 -9.94 20.96
C ILE A 54 17.07 -10.95 19.98
N PHE A 55 15.75 -11.10 19.98
CA PHE A 55 15.04 -11.98 19.06
C PHE A 55 14.98 -11.37 17.65
N TYR A 56 16.08 -11.48 16.90
CA TYR A 56 16.18 -10.93 15.54
C TYR A 56 15.14 -11.54 14.57
N VAL A 57 14.64 -12.76 14.84
CA VAL A 57 13.56 -13.38 14.06
C VAL A 57 12.28 -12.52 14.05
N ARG A 58 12.03 -11.73 15.11
CA ARG A 58 10.92 -10.77 15.14
C ARG A 58 11.04 -9.72 14.04
N TYR A 59 12.24 -9.22 13.78
CA TYR A 59 12.47 -8.27 12.70
C TYR A 59 12.38 -8.92 11.32
N ILE A 60 12.69 -10.22 11.19
CA ILE A 60 12.45 -10.98 9.96
C ILE A 60 10.95 -11.12 9.69
N ASP A 61 10.16 -11.44 10.72
CA ASP A 61 8.69 -11.42 10.64
C ASP A 61 8.20 -10.05 10.17
N TRP A 62 8.61 -8.99 10.86
CA TRP A 62 8.16 -7.64 10.53
C TRP A 62 8.58 -7.22 9.12
N MET A 63 9.80 -7.51 8.68
CA MET A 63 10.29 -7.20 7.33
C MET A 63 9.37 -7.74 6.23
N ILE A 64 8.66 -8.83 6.49
CA ILE A 64 7.70 -9.44 5.58
C ILE A 64 6.27 -8.96 5.87
N THR A 65 5.86 -8.90 7.14
CA THR A 65 4.46 -8.67 7.52
C THR A 65 4.05 -7.21 7.56
N THR A 66 4.93 -6.28 7.93
CA THR A 66 4.61 -4.83 7.90
C THR A 66 4.35 -4.30 6.49
N PRO A 67 5.12 -4.65 5.44
CA PRO A 67 4.78 -4.18 4.10
C PRO A 67 3.49 -4.84 3.58
N LEU A 68 3.18 -6.07 3.98
CA LEU A 68 1.90 -6.73 3.65
C LEU A 68 0.70 -6.05 4.34
N LEU A 69 0.84 -5.65 5.61
CA LEU A 69 -0.18 -4.89 6.33
C LEU A 69 -0.44 -3.52 5.67
N LEU A 70 0.64 -2.84 5.26
CA LEU A 70 0.53 -1.59 4.51
C LEU A 70 -0.11 -1.80 3.15
N MET A 71 0.23 -2.89 2.45
CA MET A 71 -0.39 -3.25 1.18
C MET A 71 -1.90 -3.45 1.32
N ASP A 72 -2.35 -4.18 2.34
CA ASP A 72 -3.78 -4.35 2.65
C ASP A 72 -4.49 -2.99 2.81
N LEU A 73 -3.89 -2.03 3.53
CA LEU A 73 -4.45 -0.69 3.73
C LEU A 73 -4.41 0.17 2.46
N LEU A 74 -3.27 0.22 1.78
CA LEU A 74 -3.07 1.10 0.61
C LEU A 74 -3.86 0.62 -0.61
N LEU A 75 -4.00 -0.70 -0.79
CA LEU A 75 -4.91 -1.27 -1.79
C LEU A 75 -6.37 -0.98 -1.42
N THR A 76 -6.73 -1.03 -0.14
CA THR A 76 -8.07 -0.61 0.32
C THR A 76 -8.34 0.86 0.00
N ALA A 77 -7.34 1.72 0.11
CA ALA A 77 -7.43 3.13 -0.27
C ALA A 77 -7.32 3.39 -1.79
N GLY A 78 -7.08 2.36 -2.62
CA GLY A 78 -6.85 2.53 -4.06
C GLY A 78 -5.65 3.44 -4.37
N MET A 79 -4.59 3.36 -3.56
CA MET A 79 -3.41 4.19 -3.74
C MET A 79 -2.63 3.80 -5.01
N PRO A 80 -1.99 4.78 -5.70
CA PRO A 80 -1.16 4.49 -6.85
C PRO A 80 0.02 3.56 -6.52
N TRP A 81 0.37 2.68 -7.46
CA TRP A 81 1.50 1.75 -7.33
C TRP A 81 2.84 2.42 -6.95
N PRO A 82 3.24 3.57 -7.52
CA PRO A 82 4.48 4.24 -7.13
C PRO A 82 4.49 4.62 -5.65
N THR A 83 3.37 5.11 -5.11
CA THR A 83 3.23 5.44 -3.70
C THR A 83 3.30 4.20 -2.82
N LEU A 84 2.67 3.10 -3.25
CA LEU A 84 2.72 1.83 -2.53
C LEU A 84 4.15 1.31 -2.40
N ILE A 85 4.89 1.29 -3.52
CA ILE A 85 6.30 0.85 -3.53
C ILE A 85 7.14 1.77 -2.63
N TRP A 86 6.96 3.08 -2.72
CA TRP A 86 7.70 4.02 -1.89
C TRP A 86 7.42 3.82 -0.39
N VAL A 87 6.17 3.67 0.00
CA VAL A 87 5.79 3.42 1.41
C VAL A 87 6.37 2.10 1.92
N VAL A 88 6.39 1.05 1.10
CA VAL A 88 7.06 -0.22 1.43
C VAL A 88 8.57 -0.05 1.62
N LEU A 89 9.24 0.75 0.79
CA LEU A 89 10.67 1.03 0.98
C LEU A 89 10.94 1.79 2.28
N VAL A 90 10.09 2.76 2.63
CA VAL A 90 10.21 3.49 3.91
C VAL A 90 9.95 2.57 5.10
N ASP A 91 9.00 1.65 4.98
CA ASP A 91 8.74 0.61 5.98
C ASP A 91 9.94 -0.31 6.18
N TRP A 92 10.63 -0.73 5.13
CA TRP A 92 11.88 -1.47 5.25
C TRP A 92 12.98 -0.67 5.95
N VAL A 93 13.11 0.62 5.68
CA VAL A 93 14.04 1.48 6.43
C VAL A 93 13.70 1.46 7.92
N MET A 94 12.41 1.55 8.28
CA MET A 94 11.96 1.47 9.67
C MET A 94 12.37 0.14 10.33
N ILE A 95 12.10 -1.01 9.70
CA ILE A 95 12.42 -2.32 10.27
C ILE A 95 13.93 -2.57 10.33
N VAL A 96 14.67 -2.26 9.26
CA VAL A 96 16.12 -2.48 9.19
C VAL A 96 16.84 -1.62 10.22
N THR A 97 16.47 -0.34 10.36
CA THR A 97 17.09 0.52 11.37
C THR A 97 16.75 0.06 12.79
N GLY A 98 15.52 -0.40 13.05
CA GLY A 98 15.15 -1.02 14.32
C GLY A 98 16.01 -2.24 14.67
N LEU A 99 16.23 -3.14 13.71
CA LEU A 99 17.08 -4.33 13.90
C LEU A 99 18.54 -3.93 14.15
N VAL A 100 19.10 -3.08 13.29
CA VAL A 100 20.49 -2.64 13.43
C VAL A 100 20.69 -1.94 14.78
N GLY A 101 19.76 -1.07 15.18
CA GLY A 101 19.79 -0.43 16.50
C GLY A 101 19.80 -1.44 17.64
N ALA A 102 19.00 -2.51 17.55
CA ALA A 102 18.91 -3.54 18.59
C ALA A 102 20.23 -4.33 18.73
N LEU A 103 20.99 -4.45 17.65
CA LEU A 103 22.28 -5.15 17.62
C LEU A 103 23.48 -4.25 17.96
N VAL A 104 23.30 -2.92 18.01
CA VAL A 104 24.36 -1.97 18.36
C VAL A 104 24.49 -1.87 19.88
N VAL A 105 25.71 -2.06 20.40
CA VAL A 105 26.02 -1.96 21.83
C VAL A 105 26.12 -0.50 22.30
N SER A 106 26.73 0.36 21.49
CA SER A 106 26.96 1.78 21.82
C SER A 106 25.71 2.65 21.77
N SER A 107 25.81 3.88 22.26
CA SER A 107 24.75 4.90 22.18
C SER A 107 24.33 5.28 20.76
N TYR A 108 25.12 4.92 19.73
CA TYR A 108 24.72 5.08 18.32
C TYR A 108 23.40 4.38 17.97
N LYS A 109 22.95 3.38 18.77
CA LYS A 109 21.64 2.75 18.60
C LYS A 109 20.49 3.75 18.57
N TRP A 110 20.60 4.86 19.29
CA TRP A 110 19.57 5.90 19.34
C TRP A 110 19.47 6.70 18.04
N GLY A 111 20.55 6.76 17.25
CA GLY A 111 20.51 7.32 15.90
C GLY A 111 19.65 6.46 14.96
N PHE A 112 19.84 5.14 15.01
CA PHE A 112 18.99 4.20 14.27
C PHE A 112 17.54 4.25 14.74
N PHE A 113 17.32 4.33 16.04
CA PHE A 113 15.98 4.55 16.60
C PHE A 113 15.33 5.83 16.06
N ALA A 114 16.06 6.93 15.98
CA ALA A 114 15.53 8.18 15.43
C ALA A 114 15.17 8.07 13.94
N PHE A 115 16.01 7.42 13.12
CA PHE A 115 15.69 7.17 11.71
C PHE A 115 14.45 6.27 11.55
N GLY A 116 14.32 5.22 12.36
CA GLY A 116 13.14 4.35 12.37
C GLY A 116 11.88 5.11 12.76
N ASN A 117 11.93 5.98 13.77
CA ASN A 117 10.79 6.82 14.17
C ASN A 117 10.43 7.86 13.11
N ALA A 118 11.40 8.42 12.39
CA ALA A 118 11.13 9.33 11.27
C ALA A 118 10.41 8.61 10.12
N ALA A 119 10.83 7.38 9.80
CA ALA A 119 10.14 6.53 8.83
C ALA A 119 8.71 6.18 9.30
N LEU A 120 8.54 5.81 10.56
CA LEU A 120 7.22 5.56 11.15
C LEU A 120 6.32 6.81 11.07
N ALA A 121 6.83 8.00 11.41
CA ALA A 121 6.08 9.24 11.34
C ALA A 121 5.58 9.53 9.93
N TYR A 122 6.41 9.26 8.90
CA TYR A 122 5.99 9.34 7.50
C TYR A 122 4.86 8.35 7.18
N ILE A 123 4.98 7.09 7.59
CA ILE A 123 3.94 6.07 7.36
C ILE A 123 2.63 6.46 8.05
N VAL A 124 2.68 6.92 9.30
CA VAL A 124 1.50 7.39 10.03
C VAL A 124 0.86 8.59 9.32
N TYR A 125 1.66 9.54 8.83
CA TYR A 125 1.15 10.66 8.02
C TYR A 125 0.45 10.15 6.74
N MET A 126 1.06 9.22 6.01
CA MET A 126 0.47 8.62 4.81
C MET A 126 -0.87 7.95 5.09
N LEU A 127 -0.98 7.20 6.19
CA LEU A 127 -2.22 6.54 6.59
C LEU A 127 -3.28 7.53 7.08
N ALA A 128 -2.90 8.52 7.89
CA ALA A 128 -3.83 9.45 8.51
C ALA A 128 -4.43 10.47 7.53
N PHE A 129 -3.64 10.89 6.53
CA PHE A 129 -4.02 11.99 5.63
C PHE A 129 -4.22 11.55 4.18
N GLU A 130 -3.15 11.09 3.52
CA GLU A 130 -3.18 10.84 2.07
C GLU A 130 -4.07 9.65 1.71
N ALA A 131 -3.75 8.47 2.22
CA ALA A 131 -4.53 7.26 1.95
C ALA A 131 -5.97 7.38 2.48
N ARG A 132 -6.17 8.10 3.60
CA ARG A 132 -7.50 8.42 4.13
C ARG A 132 -8.35 9.21 3.13
N LYS A 133 -7.77 10.25 2.52
CA LYS A 133 -8.45 11.09 1.52
C LYS A 133 -8.83 10.27 0.29
N HIS A 134 -7.93 9.43 -0.20
CA HIS A 134 -8.19 8.53 -1.32
C HIS A 134 -9.33 7.53 -1.01
N ALA A 135 -9.28 6.86 0.14
CA ALA A 135 -10.32 5.91 0.55
C ALA A 135 -11.72 6.54 0.62
N ASN A 136 -11.81 7.78 1.12
CA ASN A 136 -13.10 8.48 1.22
C ASN A 136 -13.69 8.87 -0.15
N HIS A 137 -12.86 9.04 -1.19
CA HIS A 137 -13.35 9.29 -2.55
C HIS A 137 -13.89 8.02 -3.23
N LEU A 138 -13.48 6.82 -2.80
CA LEU A 138 -13.94 5.54 -3.36
C LEU A 138 -15.32 5.10 -2.82
N GLY A 139 -15.78 5.71 -1.73
CA GLY A 139 -17.08 5.47 -1.12
C GLY A 139 -17.04 5.57 0.40
N SER A 140 -18.20 5.84 1.01
CA SER A 140 -18.33 5.95 2.46
C SER A 140 -18.08 4.62 3.19
N ASP A 141 -18.38 3.49 2.53
CA ASP A 141 -18.11 2.14 3.02
C ASP A 141 -16.61 1.83 3.04
N VAL A 142 -15.90 2.08 1.94
CA VAL A 142 -14.44 1.95 1.84
C VAL A 142 -13.74 2.87 2.84
N GLY A 143 -14.17 4.13 2.88
CA GLY A 143 -13.73 5.10 3.87
C GLY A 143 -13.91 4.58 5.29
N ARG A 144 -15.06 4.03 5.67
CA ARG A 144 -15.25 3.51 7.03
C ARG A 144 -14.29 2.36 7.36
N VAL A 145 -14.12 1.39 6.45
CA VAL A 145 -13.21 0.25 6.65
C VAL A 145 -11.77 0.72 6.80
N PHE A 146 -11.33 1.62 5.92
CA PHE A 146 -9.99 2.20 5.98
C PHE A 146 -9.76 2.98 7.27
N LEU A 147 -10.75 3.75 7.75
CA LEU A 147 -10.62 4.48 9.01
C LEU A 147 -10.39 3.51 10.17
N MET A 148 -11.22 2.49 10.29
CA MET A 148 -11.14 1.53 11.39
C MET A 148 -9.80 0.78 11.38
N CYS A 149 -9.41 0.25 10.23
CA CYS A 149 -8.19 -0.54 10.10
C CYS A 149 -6.93 0.36 10.18
N GLY A 150 -6.93 1.48 9.47
CA GLY A 150 -5.82 2.44 9.45
C GLY A 150 -5.57 3.10 10.80
N SER A 151 -6.62 3.47 11.54
CA SER A 151 -6.49 4.01 12.89
C SER A 151 -5.98 2.95 13.88
N LEU A 152 -6.45 1.71 13.78
CA LEU A 152 -5.94 0.60 14.59
C LEU A 152 -4.44 0.41 14.34
N THR A 153 -4.02 0.32 13.08
CA THR A 153 -2.62 0.16 12.69
C THR A 153 -1.76 1.33 13.18
N ALA A 154 -2.16 2.57 12.91
CA ALA A 154 -1.40 3.75 13.32
C ALA A 154 -1.22 3.82 14.84
N PHE A 155 -2.29 3.53 15.61
CA PHE A 155 -2.22 3.50 17.07
C PHE A 155 -1.27 2.41 17.57
N LEU A 156 -1.45 1.17 17.11
CA LEU A 156 -0.61 0.05 17.54
C LEU A 156 0.85 0.28 17.17
N TRP A 157 1.13 0.75 15.95
CA TRP A 157 2.50 0.94 15.45
C TRP A 157 3.29 1.98 16.23
N ILE A 158 2.63 3.00 16.82
CA ILE A 158 3.27 3.95 17.74
C ILE A 158 3.71 3.28 19.05
N LEU A 159 3.07 2.18 19.47
CA LEU A 159 3.45 1.44 20.67
C LEU A 159 4.71 0.57 20.46
N TYR A 160 5.02 0.14 19.23
CA TYR A 160 6.22 -0.66 18.94
C TYR A 160 7.54 0.05 19.24
N PRO A 161 7.78 1.32 18.85
CA PRO A 161 8.99 2.04 19.23
C PRO A 161 9.02 2.39 20.72
N VAL A 162 7.86 2.54 21.38
CA VAL A 162 7.81 2.67 22.85
C VAL A 162 8.30 1.39 23.51
N ALA A 163 7.81 0.23 23.08
CA ALA A 163 8.30 -1.07 23.51
C ALA A 163 9.82 -1.17 23.25
N TRP A 164 10.27 -0.81 22.06
CA TRP A 164 11.68 -0.90 21.66
C TRP A 164 12.58 -0.05 22.56
N GLY A 165 12.18 1.19 22.83
CA GLY A 165 12.93 2.11 23.68
C GLY A 165 13.05 1.62 25.12
N LEU A 166 12.02 0.93 25.63
CA LEU A 166 12.01 0.35 26.98
C LEU A 166 12.70 -1.01 27.05
N CYS A 167 12.74 -1.76 25.96
CA CYS A 167 13.26 -3.12 25.87
C CYS A 167 14.69 -3.12 25.29
N GLU A 168 14.84 -3.28 23.97
CA GLU A 168 16.13 -3.42 23.27
C GLU A 168 17.06 -2.21 23.44
N GLY A 169 16.49 -1.00 23.44
CA GLY A 169 17.24 0.24 23.61
C GLY A 169 17.66 0.49 25.06
N GLY A 170 16.67 0.64 25.94
CA GLY A 170 16.87 1.08 27.32
C GLY A 170 17.15 -0.03 28.33
N ASN A 171 16.92 -1.30 27.98
CA ASN A 171 17.04 -2.44 28.90
C ASN A 171 16.30 -2.21 30.23
N VAL A 172 15.09 -1.68 30.18
CA VAL A 172 14.23 -1.38 31.35
C VAL A 172 13.27 -2.54 31.62
N ILE A 173 12.73 -3.14 30.57
CA ILE A 173 11.77 -4.25 30.62
C ILE A 173 12.48 -5.58 30.35
N SER A 174 12.12 -6.65 31.08
CA SER A 174 12.72 -7.98 30.88
C SER A 174 12.35 -8.59 29.54
N PRO A 175 13.17 -9.51 29.00
CA PRO A 175 12.85 -10.19 27.74
C PRO A 175 11.50 -10.95 27.75
N ASP A 176 11.13 -11.59 28.87
CA ASP A 176 9.81 -12.23 29.00
C ASP A 176 8.66 -11.21 28.86
N SER A 177 8.81 -10.04 29.50
CA SER A 177 7.81 -8.97 29.43
C SER A 177 7.81 -8.30 28.07
N GLU A 178 8.97 -8.19 27.41
CA GLU A 178 9.10 -7.74 26.03
C GLU A 178 8.34 -8.69 25.08
N ALA A 179 8.51 -10.00 25.24
CA ALA A 179 7.82 -11.01 24.45
C ALA A 179 6.29 -10.94 24.64
N ALA A 180 5.82 -10.73 25.88
CA ALA A 180 4.40 -10.51 26.14
C ALA A 180 3.88 -9.21 25.51
N PHE A 181 4.65 -8.12 25.59
CA PHE A 181 4.26 -6.82 25.04
C PHE A 181 4.11 -6.90 23.52
N TYR A 182 5.15 -7.34 22.80
CA TYR A 182 5.07 -7.51 21.35
C TYR A 182 4.05 -8.58 20.95
N GLY A 183 3.90 -9.65 21.73
CA GLY A 183 2.88 -10.68 21.54
C GLY A 183 1.46 -10.12 21.49
N VAL A 184 1.10 -9.29 22.48
CA VAL A 184 -0.22 -8.63 22.50
C VAL A 184 -0.39 -7.69 21.30
N LEU A 185 0.64 -6.89 20.99
CA LEU A 185 0.59 -5.97 19.85
C LEU A 185 0.40 -6.74 18.54
N ASP A 186 1.11 -7.84 18.32
CA ASP A 186 1.05 -8.62 17.09
C ASP A 186 -0.28 -9.37 16.95
N VAL A 187 -0.88 -9.87 18.03
CA VAL A 187 -2.23 -10.45 17.98
C VAL A 187 -3.26 -9.40 17.55
N LEU A 188 -3.13 -8.17 18.03
CA LEU A 188 -4.02 -7.08 17.62
C LEU A 188 -3.74 -6.62 16.17
N ALA A 189 -2.47 -6.50 15.80
CA ALA A 189 -2.03 -5.96 14.52
C ALA A 189 -2.14 -6.95 13.36
N LYS A 190 -2.23 -8.26 13.62
CA LYS A 190 -2.23 -9.30 12.58
C LYS A 190 -3.58 -10.04 12.48
N PRO A 191 -3.95 -10.98 13.37
CA PRO A 191 -5.22 -11.70 13.22
C PRO A 191 -6.45 -10.83 13.50
N VAL A 192 -6.43 -9.95 14.50
CA VAL A 192 -7.58 -9.06 14.78
C VAL A 192 -7.75 -8.03 13.66
N PHE A 193 -6.66 -7.36 13.25
CA PHE A 193 -6.64 -6.51 12.06
C PHE A 193 -7.16 -7.24 10.82
N GLY A 194 -6.63 -8.43 10.52
CA GLY A 194 -7.01 -9.21 9.36
C GLY A 194 -8.49 -9.60 9.35
N ALA A 195 -9.02 -10.02 10.50
CA ALA A 195 -10.45 -10.27 10.66
C ALA A 195 -11.26 -8.99 10.39
N LEU A 196 -10.88 -7.86 11.00
CA LEU A 196 -11.54 -6.58 10.82
C LEU A 196 -11.58 -6.14 9.35
N LEU A 197 -10.44 -6.25 8.67
CA LEU A 197 -10.28 -5.92 7.26
C LEU A 197 -11.16 -6.80 6.37
N LEU A 198 -11.08 -8.13 6.53
CA LEU A 198 -11.85 -9.07 5.71
C LEU A 198 -13.35 -8.96 5.95
N PHE A 199 -13.78 -8.69 7.18
CA PHE A 199 -15.19 -8.41 7.48
C PHE A 199 -15.64 -7.09 6.86
N GLY A 200 -14.80 -6.04 6.90
CA GLY A 200 -15.06 -4.76 6.25
C GLY A 200 -15.23 -4.89 4.72
N HIS A 201 -14.39 -5.72 4.09
CA HIS A 201 -14.42 -6.00 2.64
C HIS A 201 -15.47 -7.03 2.22
N LYS A 202 -16.43 -7.40 3.09
CA LYS A 202 -17.51 -8.33 2.68
C LYS A 202 -18.43 -7.76 1.60
N ASN A 203 -18.64 -6.45 1.60
CA ASN A 203 -19.58 -5.78 0.71
C ASN A 203 -18.88 -4.82 -0.27
N ILE A 204 -17.55 -4.88 -0.36
CA ILE A 204 -16.75 -4.02 -1.23
C ILE A 204 -16.22 -4.88 -2.38
N GLU A 205 -16.59 -4.53 -3.61
CA GLU A 205 -16.06 -5.18 -4.81
C GLU A 205 -14.63 -4.68 -5.10
N PRO A 206 -13.65 -5.57 -5.36
CA PRO A 206 -12.28 -5.18 -5.68
C PRO A 206 -12.15 -4.26 -6.91
N SER A 207 -13.08 -4.37 -7.86
CA SER A 207 -13.19 -3.49 -9.04
C SER A 207 -13.30 -2.00 -8.65
N ARG A 208 -14.01 -1.68 -7.55
CA ARG A 208 -14.15 -0.32 -7.03
C ARG A 208 -12.85 0.24 -6.47
N LEU A 209 -11.92 -0.63 -6.10
CA LEU A 209 -10.60 -0.27 -5.59
C LEU A 209 -9.57 -0.09 -6.71
N GLY A 210 -10.00 -0.21 -7.98
CA GLY A 210 -9.12 -0.19 -9.14
C GLY A 210 -8.32 -1.48 -9.34
N LEU A 211 -8.65 -2.55 -8.60
CA LEU A 211 -7.98 -3.84 -8.70
C LEU A 211 -8.66 -4.69 -9.78
N ARG A 212 -8.08 -4.70 -10.99
CA ARG A 212 -8.42 -5.68 -12.03
C ARG A 212 -7.32 -6.74 -12.09
N ILE A 213 -7.61 -7.91 -11.52
CA ILE A 213 -6.74 -9.08 -11.61
C ILE A 213 -7.23 -9.90 -12.80
N ARG A 214 -6.44 -9.95 -13.87
CA ARG A 214 -6.76 -10.73 -15.08
C ARG A 214 -6.69 -12.22 -14.75
N ASP A 215 -7.74 -12.98 -15.05
CA ASP A 215 -7.73 -14.45 -14.96
C ASP A 215 -7.74 -15.07 -16.37
N TYR A 216 -7.29 -16.32 -16.51
CA TYR A 216 -7.08 -16.98 -17.81
C TYR A 216 -8.37 -17.11 -18.65
N GLY A 217 -9.55 -16.99 -18.04
CA GLY A 217 -10.85 -17.07 -18.72
C GLY A 217 -11.36 -15.74 -19.32
N ASP A 218 -10.72 -14.61 -19.04
CA ASP A 218 -11.18 -13.30 -19.55
C ASP A 218 -10.90 -13.11 -21.05
N ASP A 219 -9.90 -13.82 -21.58
CA ASP A 219 -9.48 -13.72 -22.99
C ASP A 219 -10.40 -14.54 -23.94
N GLU A 220 -11.07 -15.60 -23.46
CA GLU A 220 -11.97 -16.44 -24.29
C GLU A 220 -13.32 -15.75 -24.58
N ALA A 221 -13.79 -14.86 -23.71
CA ALA A 221 -15.07 -14.16 -23.88
C ALA A 221 -15.03 -13.08 -24.99
N HIS A 222 -13.85 -12.57 -25.35
CA HIS A 222 -13.70 -11.52 -26.35
C HIS A 222 -13.43 -12.03 -27.78
N HIS A 223 -13.08 -13.31 -27.96
CA HIS A 223 -12.86 -13.89 -29.29
C HIS A 223 -14.09 -14.62 -29.88
N GLY A 224 -15.18 -14.77 -29.12
CA GLY A 224 -16.41 -15.46 -29.57
C GLY A 224 -17.44 -14.59 -30.30
N SER A 225 -17.35 -13.25 -30.26
CA SER A 225 -18.44 -12.36 -30.74
C SER A 225 -18.21 -11.71 -32.11
N SER A 226 -17.16 -12.06 -32.86
CA SER A 226 -16.85 -11.40 -34.15
C SER A 226 -16.91 -12.33 -35.38
N LYS A 227 -17.81 -13.32 -35.38
CA LYS A 227 -18.10 -14.09 -36.60
C LYS A 227 -19.59 -14.26 -36.85
N GLY A 228 -20.10 -13.42 -37.76
CA GLY A 228 -20.97 -13.86 -38.84
C GLY A 228 -22.48 -13.72 -38.64
N HIS A 229 -23.03 -12.57 -39.02
CA HIS A 229 -24.37 -12.52 -39.62
C HIS A 229 -24.33 -11.77 -40.95
N ILE A 230 -24.00 -12.50 -42.01
CA ILE A 230 -24.52 -12.27 -43.35
C ILE A 230 -25.75 -13.15 -43.47
N GLY A 231 -26.92 -12.55 -43.72
CA GLY A 231 -28.20 -13.24 -43.78
C GLY A 231 -29.30 -12.36 -44.37
N GLU A 232 -29.38 -12.44 -45.70
CA GLU A 232 -30.37 -11.88 -46.63
C GLU A 232 -31.84 -12.21 -46.26
N LYS A 233 -32.78 -11.27 -46.48
CA LYS A 233 -34.21 -11.52 -46.79
C LYS A 233 -34.90 -10.24 -47.29
N GLY A 234 -35.58 -10.36 -48.44
CA GLY A 234 -36.13 -9.24 -49.21
C GLY A 234 -37.61 -8.90 -49.02
N HIS A 235 -37.98 -7.82 -49.74
CA HIS A 235 -39.28 -7.36 -50.25
C HIS A 235 -40.42 -6.92 -49.30
N ALA A 236 -40.82 -5.62 -49.38
CA ALA A 236 -42.02 -5.15 -50.11
C ALA A 236 -42.16 -3.60 -50.14
N LYS A 237 -42.80 -3.10 -51.22
CA LYS A 237 -43.17 -1.72 -51.63
C LYS A 237 -44.04 -0.96 -50.59
N ASP A 238 -44.19 0.37 -50.57
CA ASP A 238 -44.82 1.22 -51.59
C ASP A 238 -44.76 2.76 -51.28
N ARG A 239 -44.63 3.56 -52.36
CA ARG A 239 -45.09 4.96 -52.65
C ARG A 239 -44.87 6.19 -51.75
N GLY A 240 -44.39 7.26 -52.41
CA GLY A 240 -44.83 8.66 -52.17
C GLY A 240 -43.91 9.77 -52.74
N ASN A 241 -44.34 10.43 -53.84
CA ASN A 241 -44.02 11.77 -54.44
C ASN A 241 -42.95 12.68 -53.79
N GLY A 242 -42.13 13.50 -54.46
CA GLY A 242 -42.15 14.13 -55.79
C GLY A 242 -41.81 15.64 -55.68
N LEU A 243 -41.13 16.22 -56.70
CA LEU A 243 -40.92 17.67 -57.04
C LEU A 243 -39.62 18.38 -56.53
N THR A 244 -38.60 18.59 -57.39
CA THR A 244 -38.22 19.81 -58.20
C THR A 244 -37.65 20.98 -57.38
N GLY A 245 -36.56 21.69 -57.70
CA GLY A 245 -35.65 21.70 -58.85
C GLY A 245 -34.60 22.86 -58.77
N ALA A 246 -33.65 22.83 -59.71
CA ALA A 246 -32.92 23.95 -60.38
C ALA A 246 -31.98 24.89 -59.56
N THR A 247 -30.65 24.90 -59.78
CA THR A 247 -29.78 25.58 -60.81
C THR A 247 -29.17 26.90 -60.34
N GLY A 248 -27.86 27.10 -60.58
CA GLY A 248 -27.23 28.43 -60.61
C GLY A 248 -25.74 28.45 -60.25
N ALA A 249 -24.88 28.20 -61.24
CA ALA A 249 -23.48 28.62 -61.25
C ALA A 249 -23.38 29.86 -62.15
N ASP A 250 -22.62 30.90 -61.78
CA ASP A 250 -21.66 31.58 -62.67
C ASP A 250 -20.77 32.60 -61.93
N GLU A 251 -19.68 32.97 -62.59
CA GLU A 251 -18.38 33.48 -62.15
C GLU A 251 -18.20 35.02 -62.13
N GLY A 252 -17.09 35.44 -61.50
CA GLY A 252 -16.21 36.55 -61.96
C GLY A 252 -16.47 37.96 -61.37
N LEU A 253 -15.50 38.88 -61.19
CA LEU A 253 -14.05 38.92 -61.44
C LEU A 253 -13.47 40.30 -60.96
N VAL A 254 -12.21 40.33 -60.46
CA VAL A 254 -11.15 41.41 -60.40
C VAL A 254 -11.39 42.74 -59.62
N THR A 255 -10.46 43.52 -59.03
CA THR A 255 -8.99 43.86 -59.08
C THR A 255 -8.59 44.49 -57.71
N GLY A 256 -7.34 44.68 -57.23
CA GLY A 256 -5.97 44.52 -57.73
C GLY A 256 -4.91 45.14 -56.76
N ASN A 257 -3.63 44.83 -57.01
CA ASN A 257 -2.33 45.44 -56.58
C ASN A 257 -1.95 45.47 -55.08
N GLY A 258 -0.70 45.25 -54.64
CA GLY A 258 0.58 44.96 -55.29
C GLY A 258 1.79 45.19 -54.32
N ALA A 259 2.82 44.35 -54.44
CA ALA A 259 4.26 44.54 -54.18
C ALA A 259 4.86 44.88 -52.77
N GLY A 260 5.68 43.94 -52.25
CA GLY A 260 7.14 44.12 -52.10
C GLY A 260 7.74 44.73 -50.80
N PRO A 261 9.04 44.48 -50.49
CA PRO A 261 9.43 43.99 -49.15
C PRO A 261 10.62 44.72 -48.43
N THR A 262 10.97 44.22 -47.23
CA THR A 262 12.30 44.16 -46.53
C THR A 262 12.82 45.25 -45.56
N VAL A 263 13.56 44.72 -44.55
CA VAL A 263 14.61 45.29 -43.65
C VAL A 263 14.14 46.14 -42.45
N GLY A 264 14.64 46.06 -41.21
CA GLY A 264 15.71 45.34 -40.50
C GLY A 264 15.72 45.82 -39.02
N HIS A 265 16.06 44.97 -38.04
CA HIS A 265 17.33 44.95 -37.27
C HIS A 265 17.36 45.69 -35.91
N GLY A 266 18.00 45.03 -34.92
CA GLY A 266 18.51 45.57 -33.63
C GLY A 266 17.87 44.91 -32.39
N GLN A 267 18.42 43.84 -31.79
CA GLN A 267 19.49 43.78 -30.75
C GLN A 267 19.19 44.61 -29.49
N SER A 268 19.54 44.27 -28.24
CA SER A 268 20.07 43.08 -27.52
C SER A 268 20.20 43.50 -26.02
N VAL A 269 20.40 42.52 -25.12
CA VAL A 269 20.96 42.62 -23.74
C VAL A 269 20.07 43.22 -22.63
N VAL A 270 19.65 42.39 -21.66
CA VAL A 270 20.28 42.15 -20.33
C VAL A 270 19.94 40.72 -19.89
#